data_AF-A0A3A8I4X6-F1
#
_entry.id   AF-A0A3A8I4X6-F1
#
_cell.length_a   1.000
_cell.length_b   1.000
_cell.length_c   1.000
_cell.angle_alpha   90.00
_cell.angle_beta   90.00
_cell.angle_gamma   90.00
#
_symmetry.space_group_name_H-M   'P 1'
#
loop_
_entity.id
_entity.type
_entity.pdbx_description
1 polymer ?
#
loop_
_entity_poly.entity_id
_entity_poly.type
_entity_poly.pdbx_seq_one_letter_code
_entity_poly.pdbx_strand_id
1 'polypeptide(L)'
;MLSGIEQAPIANELVANVFSTLAPGDVQLLPVSIEGESERYFVVNATKVVDCIDEAWCREVHHYDEDAPPGLEGEYNWIYGLRIDPSKTEGAQVFRLKKFKVAFIVSEDVKNALEAVGNLGVSFERVTGLPST
;
A
#
# COMPACT_ATOMS: atom_id res chain seq x y z
N MET A 1 -17.04 9.05 3.75
CA MET A 1 -15.85 9.72 3.19
C MET A 1 -14.80 8.65 2.93
N LEU A 2 -14.46 8.37 1.66
CA LEU A 2 -13.51 7.33 1.27
C LEU A 2 -12.07 7.90 1.28
N SER A 3 -11.62 8.43 2.42
CA SER A 3 -10.36 9.19 2.52
C SER A 3 -9.07 8.39 2.25
N GLY A 4 -9.18 7.11 1.86
CA GLY A 4 -8.07 6.25 1.45
C GLY A 4 -8.05 5.90 -0.04
N ILE A 5 -9.05 6.30 -0.82
CA ILE A 5 -9.12 6.02 -2.27
C ILE A 5 -8.20 6.94 -3.08
N GLU A 6 -7.87 8.13 -2.58
CA GLU A 6 -7.05 9.12 -3.29
C GLU A 6 -5.65 8.60 -3.68
N GLN A 7 -5.21 7.48 -3.10
CA GLN A 7 -3.95 6.82 -3.43
C GLN A 7 -4.11 5.33 -3.76
N ALA A 8 -5.33 4.87 -4.00
CA ALA A 8 -5.57 3.49 -4.42
C ALA A 8 -4.99 3.27 -5.83
N PRO A 9 -4.21 2.20 -6.07
CA PRO A 9 -3.71 1.89 -7.40
C PRO A 9 -4.85 1.69 -8.38
N ILE A 10 -4.68 2.19 -9.60
CA ILE A 10 -5.53 1.85 -10.74
C ILE A 10 -4.81 0.79 -11.56
N ALA A 11 -5.48 -0.34 -11.77
CA ALA A 11 -4.95 -1.51 -12.43
C ALA A 11 -5.72 -1.81 -13.72
N ASN A 12 -5.01 -2.22 -14.77
CA ASN A 12 -5.66 -2.88 -15.91
C ASN A 12 -6.05 -4.32 -15.53
N GLU A 13 -6.67 -5.04 -16.46
CA GLU A 13 -7.16 -6.41 -16.23
C GLU A 13 -6.07 -7.40 -15.82
N LEU A 14 -4.87 -7.34 -16.41
CA LEU A 14 -3.76 -8.25 -16.06
C LEU A 14 -3.28 -8.05 -14.62
N VAL A 15 -3.12 -6.80 -14.20
CA VAL A 15 -2.73 -6.46 -12.83
C VAL A 15 -3.85 -6.81 -11.84
N ALA A 16 -5.10 -6.52 -12.19
CA ALA A 16 -6.25 -6.87 -11.37
C ALA A 16 -6.34 -8.39 -11.13
N ASN A 17 -6.01 -9.20 -12.14
CA ASN A 17 -5.97 -10.65 -12.03
C ASN A 17 -4.92 -11.18 -11.05
N VAL A 18 -3.79 -10.49 -10.87
CA VAL A 18 -2.80 -10.84 -9.84
C VAL A 18 -3.43 -10.75 -8.46
N PHE A 19 -4.10 -9.63 -8.18
CA PHE A 19 -4.74 -9.40 -6.87
C PHE A 19 -5.91 -10.35 -6.62
N SER A 20 -6.76 -10.60 -7.61
CA SER A 20 -7.90 -11.54 -7.45
C SER A 20 -7.44 -12.98 -7.25
N THR A 21 -6.27 -13.36 -7.78
CA THR A 21 -5.71 -14.71 -7.64
C THR A 21 -5.00 -14.90 -6.30
N LEU A 22 -4.12 -13.96 -5.93
CA LEU A 22 -3.21 -14.14 -4.79
C LEU A 22 -3.74 -13.54 -3.48
N ALA A 23 -4.62 -12.54 -3.56
CA ALA A 23 -5.09 -11.80 -2.40
C ALA A 23 -6.61 -11.50 -2.43
N PRO A 24 -7.48 -12.46 -2.83
CA PRO A 24 -8.91 -12.20 -3.01
C PRO A 24 -9.64 -11.76 -1.72
N GLY A 25 -9.13 -12.15 -0.55
CA GLY A 25 -9.68 -11.75 0.76
C GLY A 25 -9.17 -10.41 1.27
N ASP A 26 -8.17 -9.83 0.60
CA ASP A 26 -7.48 -8.62 1.07
C ASP A 26 -7.79 -7.41 0.17
N VAL A 27 -8.33 -7.62 -1.04
CA VAL A 27 -8.68 -6.56 -1.98
C VAL A 27 -10.15 -6.58 -2.41
N GLN A 28 -10.65 -5.41 -2.75
CA GLN A 28 -11.81 -5.22 -3.61
C GLN A 28 -11.36 -4.60 -4.92
N LEU A 29 -11.81 -5.17 -6.04
CA LEU A 29 -11.55 -4.65 -7.38
C LEU A 29 -12.82 -3.96 -7.88
N LEU A 30 -12.75 -2.63 -7.96
CA LEU A 30 -13.90 -1.81 -8.35
C LEU A 30 -13.73 -1.40 -9.81
N PRO A 31 -14.57 -1.90 -10.74
CA PRO A 31 -14.44 -1.56 -12.15
C PRO A 31 -14.68 -0.07 -12.38
N VAL A 32 -13.84 0.54 -13.21
CA VAL A 32 -13.93 1.95 -13.59
C VAL A 32 -13.65 2.12 -15.08
N SER A 33 -14.23 3.16 -15.67
CA SER A 33 -13.94 3.60 -17.04
C SER A 33 -12.99 4.79 -16.99
N ILE A 34 -11.97 4.79 -17.84
CA ILE A 34 -11.06 5.92 -18.02
C ILE A 34 -11.37 6.55 -19.38
N GLU A 35 -11.56 7.86 -19.42
CA GLU A 35 -11.82 8.58 -20.67
C GLU A 35 -10.63 8.42 -21.62
N GLY A 36 -10.91 8.04 -22.87
CA GLY A 36 -9.89 7.83 -23.90
C GLY A 36 -9.29 6.42 -23.92
N GLU A 37 -9.58 5.58 -22.93
CA GLU A 37 -9.12 4.19 -22.88
C GLU A 37 -10.25 3.21 -23.23
N SER A 38 -9.96 2.22 -24.09
CA SER A 38 -10.92 1.16 -24.44
C SER A 38 -10.84 -0.06 -23.52
N GLU A 39 -9.74 -0.19 -22.77
CA GLU A 39 -9.48 -1.32 -21.88
C GLU A 39 -10.23 -1.18 -20.55
N ARG A 40 -10.40 -2.30 -19.84
CA ARG A 40 -11.01 -2.32 -18.51
C ARG A 40 -10.00 -1.99 -17.42
N TYR A 41 -10.39 -1.07 -16.54
CA TYR A 41 -9.59 -0.67 -15.39
C TYR A 41 -10.34 -0.93 -14.09
N PHE A 42 -9.57 -1.05 -13.02
CA PHE A 42 -10.05 -1.33 -11.69
C PHE A 42 -9.33 -0.46 -10.68
N VAL A 43 -10.08 0.14 -9.76
CA VAL A 43 -9.48 0.65 -8.52
C VAL A 43 -9.21 -0.56 -7.62
N VAL A 44 -7.96 -0.70 -7.18
CA VAL A 44 -7.54 -1.76 -6.24
C VAL A 44 -7.66 -1.22 -4.82
N ASN A 45 -8.76 -1.54 -4.16
CA ASN A 45 -9.01 -1.13 -2.78
C ASN A 45 -8.51 -2.22 -1.82
N ALA A 46 -7.49 -1.93 -1.02
CA ALA A 46 -7.10 -2.80 0.09
C ALA A 46 -8.15 -2.72 1.20
N THR A 47 -8.61 -3.88 1.67
CA THR A 47 -9.68 -3.98 2.67
C THR A 47 -9.14 -4.10 4.10
N LYS A 48 -7.85 -4.41 4.24
CA LYS A 48 -7.16 -4.56 5.52
C LYS A 48 -6.36 -3.31 5.86
N VAL A 49 -6.43 -2.95 7.14
CA VAL A 49 -5.64 -1.87 7.75
C VAL A 49 -4.90 -2.46 8.94
N VAL A 50 -3.57 -2.35 8.95
CA VAL A 50 -2.70 -3.04 9.91
C VAL A 50 -1.83 -2.03 10.66
N ASP A 51 -1.68 -2.23 11.98
CA ASP A 51 -0.84 -1.42 12.87
C ASP A 51 0.52 -2.10 13.10
N CYS A 52 1.38 -2.08 12.08
CA CYS A 52 2.63 -2.84 12.08
C CYS A 52 3.88 -2.00 11.78
N ILE A 53 3.82 -0.67 11.84
CA ILE A 53 5.01 0.17 11.66
C ILE A 53 6.01 -0.12 12.78
N ASP A 54 7.27 -0.33 12.40
CA ASP A 54 8.39 -0.46 13.32
C ASP A 54 9.23 0.82 13.29
N GLU A 55 8.76 1.82 14.03
CA GLU A 55 9.39 3.15 14.07
C GLU A 55 10.87 3.10 14.44
N ALA A 56 11.27 2.16 15.30
CA ALA A 56 12.65 2.04 15.76
C ALA A 56 13.63 1.67 14.62
N TRP A 57 13.10 1.09 13.54
CA TRP A 57 13.88 0.67 12.37
C TRP A 57 13.62 1.53 11.13
N CYS A 58 12.64 2.43 11.18
CA CYS A 58 12.47 3.45 10.15
C CYS A 58 13.71 4.36 10.10
N ARG A 59 14.08 4.84 8.91
CA ARG A 59 15.25 5.72 8.78
C ARG A 59 15.02 7.09 9.41
N GLU A 60 13.85 7.67 9.17
CA GLU A 60 13.45 8.96 9.72
C GLU A 60 11.93 9.05 9.76
N VAL A 61 11.41 9.58 10.87
CA VAL A 61 9.98 9.70 11.13
C VAL A 61 9.68 11.15 11.49
N HIS A 62 8.82 11.79 10.70
CA HIS A 62 8.32 13.14 10.96
C HIS A 62 6.88 13.04 11.46
N HIS A 63 6.63 13.67 12.60
CA HIS A 63 5.29 13.87 13.12
C HIS A 63 4.83 15.29 12.82
N TYR A 64 3.52 15.49 12.78
CA TYR A 64 2.98 16.85 12.86
C TYR A 64 3.28 17.46 14.24
N ASP A 65 3.59 18.75 14.25
CA ASP A 65 3.86 19.54 15.44
C ASP A 65 2.56 20.01 16.11
N GLU A 66 2.68 20.90 17.10
CA GLU A 66 1.52 21.45 17.84
C GLU A 66 0.62 22.35 16.96
N ASP A 67 1.11 22.82 15.81
CA ASP A 67 0.37 23.63 14.84
C ASP A 67 -0.34 22.77 13.77
N ALA A 68 -0.49 21.47 14.00
CA ALA A 68 -1.14 20.54 13.08
C ALA A 68 -2.61 20.89 12.81
N PRO A 69 -3.17 20.48 11.66
CA PRO A 69 -4.62 20.48 11.47
C PRO A 69 -5.31 19.64 12.56
N PRO A 70 -6.52 20.05 13.02
CA PRO A 70 -7.21 19.36 14.10
C PRO A 70 -7.37 17.85 13.85
N GLY A 71 -6.87 17.04 14.79
CA GLY A 71 -6.95 15.59 14.74
C GLY A 71 -5.76 14.90 14.07
N LEU A 72 -4.68 15.64 13.78
CA LEU A 72 -3.43 15.11 13.25
C LEU A 72 -2.23 15.38 14.18
N GLU A 73 -2.45 16.01 15.33
CA GLU A 73 -1.39 16.32 16.30
C GLU A 73 -0.71 15.02 16.76
N GLY A 74 0.60 14.92 16.54
CA GLY A 74 1.40 13.72 16.84
C GLY A 74 1.24 12.54 15.86
N GLU A 75 0.36 12.63 14.87
CA GLU A 75 0.28 11.65 13.78
C GLU A 75 1.48 11.77 12.83
N TYR A 76 1.73 10.73 12.03
CA TYR A 76 2.80 10.79 11.04
C TYR A 76 2.48 11.82 9.95
N ASN A 77 3.41 12.73 9.74
CA ASN A 77 3.44 13.58 8.56
C ASN A 77 4.16 12.85 7.41
N TRP A 78 5.34 12.27 7.69
CA TRP A 78 6.11 11.52 6.70
C TRP A 78 7.05 10.50 7.32
N ILE A 79 7.32 9.40 6.60
CA ILE A 79 8.29 8.37 7.00
C ILE A 79 9.25 8.12 5.84
N TYR A 80 10.54 8.27 6.09
CA TYR A 80 11.59 7.83 5.16
C TYR A 80 12.13 6.47 5.57
N GLY A 81 12.38 5.60 4.58
CA GLY A 81 12.90 4.25 4.82
C GLY A 81 11.96 3.45 5.72
N LEU A 82 10.68 3.39 5.34
CA LEU A 82 9.63 2.73 6.10
C LEU A 82 10.02 1.29 6.46
N ARG A 83 9.83 0.91 7.72
CA ARG A 83 9.96 -0.46 8.20
C ARG A 83 8.70 -0.92 8.92
N ILE A 84 8.39 -2.19 8.76
CA ILE A 84 7.28 -2.86 9.42
C ILE A 84 7.77 -4.06 10.21
N ASP A 85 7.04 -4.41 11.26
CA ASP A 85 7.15 -5.68 11.96
C ASP A 85 6.27 -6.73 11.26
N PRO A 86 6.86 -7.70 10.54
CA PRO A 86 6.10 -8.68 9.79
C PRO A 86 5.27 -9.60 10.70
N SER A 87 5.63 -9.75 11.98
CA SER A 87 4.88 -10.58 12.93
C SER A 87 3.49 -10.04 13.24
N LYS A 88 3.26 -8.73 13.04
CA LYS A 88 1.99 -8.04 13.26
C LYS A 88 1.07 -8.02 12.03
N THR A 89 1.50 -8.60 10.91
CA THR A 89 0.72 -8.56 9.65
C THR A 89 -0.41 -9.56 9.59
N GLU A 90 -0.44 -10.52 10.52
CA GLU A 90 -1.46 -11.59 10.58
C GLU A 90 -1.62 -12.34 9.25
N GLY A 91 -0.53 -12.42 8.46
CA GLY A 91 -0.52 -13.10 7.16
C GLY A 91 -1.21 -12.36 6.02
N ALA A 92 -1.60 -11.09 6.21
CA ALA A 92 -2.16 -10.27 5.14
C ALA A 92 -1.19 -10.14 3.96
N GLN A 93 -1.69 -10.41 2.76
CA GLN A 93 -0.97 -10.29 1.49
C GLN A 93 -1.03 -8.88 0.93
N VAL A 94 -2.12 -8.14 1.21
CA VAL A 94 -2.30 -6.75 0.79
C VAL A 94 -2.96 -5.94 1.90
N PHE A 95 -2.39 -4.79 2.26
CA PHE A 95 -2.98 -3.92 3.30
C PHE A 95 -2.47 -2.48 3.25
N ARG A 96 -3.16 -1.61 3.97
CA ARG A 96 -2.70 -0.25 4.31
C ARG A 96 -2.19 -0.20 5.73
N LEU A 97 -1.23 0.67 5.99
CA LEU A 97 -0.81 0.97 7.36
C LEU A 97 -1.85 1.85 8.05
N LYS A 98 -2.15 1.56 9.31
CA LYS A 98 -3.17 2.27 10.09
C LYS A 98 -2.92 3.76 10.22
N LYS A 99 -1.66 4.12 10.48
CA LYS A 99 -1.22 5.48 10.78
C LYS A 99 -0.50 6.15 9.60
N PHE A 100 -0.04 5.40 8.60
CA PHE A 100 0.64 5.93 7.40
C PHE A 100 -0.02 5.40 6.12
N LYS A 101 -1.24 5.89 5.86
CA LYS A 101 -2.13 5.34 4.82
C LYS A 101 -1.64 5.53 3.39
N VAL A 102 -0.56 6.30 3.20
CA VAL A 102 0.08 6.51 1.89
C VAL A 102 0.67 5.22 1.34
N ALA A 103 1.25 4.39 2.20
CA ALA A 103 1.86 3.13 1.78
C ALA A 103 0.79 2.09 1.39
N PHE A 104 0.99 1.43 0.25
CA PHE A 104 0.22 0.26 -0.18
C PHE A 104 1.14 -0.96 -0.06
N ILE A 105 0.92 -1.79 0.97
CA ILE A 105 1.82 -2.90 1.28
C ILE A 105 1.32 -4.15 0.57
N VAL A 106 2.25 -4.85 -0.08
CA VAL A 106 2.02 -6.15 -0.71
C VAL A 106 3.05 -7.16 -0.22
N SER A 107 2.68 -8.44 -0.16
CA SER A 107 3.63 -9.53 0.09
C SER A 107 4.63 -9.69 -1.06
N GLU A 108 5.71 -10.42 -0.81
CA GLU A 108 6.71 -10.71 -1.83
C GLU A 108 6.13 -11.53 -2.99
N ASP A 109 5.19 -12.45 -2.73
CA ASP A 109 4.52 -13.24 -3.77
C ASP A 109 3.67 -12.35 -4.70
N VAL A 110 2.88 -11.43 -4.13
CA VAL A 110 2.10 -10.48 -4.92
C VAL A 110 3.02 -9.56 -5.71
N LYS A 111 4.09 -9.04 -5.09
CA LYS A 111 5.11 -8.21 -5.74
C LYS A 111 5.76 -8.92 -6.93
N ASN A 112 6.19 -10.18 -6.75
CA ASN A 112 6.82 -10.96 -7.81
C ASN A 112 5.86 -11.23 -8.97
N ALA A 113 4.59 -11.52 -8.68
CA ALA A 113 3.58 -11.71 -9.71
C ALA A 113 3.27 -10.42 -10.48
N LEU A 114 3.24 -9.26 -9.81
CA LEU A 114 3.11 -7.96 -10.46
C LEU A 114 4.30 -7.66 -11.37
N GLU A 115 5.53 -7.89 -10.91
CA GLU A 115 6.73 -7.70 -11.74
C GLU A 115 6.74 -8.61 -12.97
N ALA A 116 6.23 -9.84 -12.85
CA ALA A 116 6.13 -10.79 -13.95
C ALA A 116 5.15 -10.35 -15.07
N VAL A 117 4.15 -9.52 -14.76
CA VAL A 117 3.28 -8.91 -15.79
C VAL A 117 4.07 -7.95 -16.69
N GLY A 118 5.03 -7.22 -16.12
CA GLY A 118 5.90 -6.28 -16.82
C GLY A 118 5.23 -4.94 -17.18
N ASN A 119 6.06 -3.92 -17.47
CA ASN A 119 5.67 -2.59 -17.97
C ASN A 119 4.55 -1.87 -17.17
N LEU A 120 4.59 -1.96 -15.82
CA LEU A 120 3.56 -1.40 -14.95
C LEU A 120 3.84 0.02 -14.43
N GLY A 121 5.07 0.53 -14.62
CA GLY A 121 5.49 1.83 -14.05
C GLY A 121 5.55 1.83 -12.51
N VAL A 122 5.50 0.67 -11.85
CA VAL A 122 5.57 0.54 -10.40
C VAL A 122 7.02 0.37 -9.92
N SER A 123 7.30 0.87 -8.74
CA SER A 123 8.52 0.58 -7.99
C SER A 123 8.14 -0.02 -6.63
N PHE A 124 8.94 -0.98 -6.16
CA PHE A 124 8.75 -1.60 -4.86
C PHE A 124 9.93 -1.28 -3.96
N GLU A 125 9.64 -0.85 -2.74
CA GLU A 125 10.62 -0.75 -1.66
C GLU A 125 10.40 -1.89 -0.68
N ARG A 126 11.48 -2.59 -0.32
CA ARG A 126 11.42 -3.60 0.73
C ARG A 126 11.33 -2.90 2.09
N VAL A 127 10.29 -3.25 2.86
CA VAL A 127 9.99 -2.67 4.19
C VAL A 127 10.22 -3.66 5.35
N THR A 128 10.74 -4.85 5.06
CA THR A 128 11.07 -5.89 6.04
C THR A 128 12.55 -6.25 6.01
N GLY A 129 13.10 -6.64 7.15
CA GLY A 129 14.52 -7.03 7.27
C GLY A 129 15.47 -5.83 7.31
N LEU A 130 16.77 -6.12 7.44
CA LEU A 130 17.79 -5.08 7.50
C LEU A 130 17.88 -4.33 6.15
N PRO A 131 18.18 -3.01 6.17
CA PRO A 131 18.48 -2.28 4.95
C PRO A 131 19.61 -3.00 4.20
N SER A 132 19.44 -3.23 2.90
CA SER A 132 20.54 -3.67 2.05
C SER A 132 21.61 -2.57 2.03
N THR A 133 22.84 -2.95 2.36
CA THR A 133 24.03 -2.09 2.40
C THR A 133 24.33 -1.39 1.09
#